data_AF-A0A973GV66-F1
#
_entry.id   AF-A0A973GV66-F1
#
_cell.length_a   1.000
_cell.length_b   1.000
_cell.length_c   1.000
_cell.angle_alpha   90.00
_cell.angle_beta   90.00
_cell.angle_gamma   90.00
#
_symmetry.space_group_name_H-M   'P 1'
#
loop_
_entity.id
_entity.type
_entity.pdbx_description
1 polymer ?
#
loop_
_entity_poly.entity_id
_entity_poly.type
_entity_poly.pdbx_seq_one_letter_code
_entity_poly.pdbx_strand_id
1 'polypeptide(L)'
;MTAIELDDLIDEIEDALAEGRRVPFSGRLLVDEERILDIIDRMRVAIPEEQKRARRIIQEQEGLIAEAQARVQQVLEERGLLEAINAERGRLMQQAEQEATQVRAGADDYARQVLEDLDERLTKLVTSVRNGLSTLGSDEAQAHN
;
A
#
# COMPACT_ATOMS: atom_id res chain seq x y z
N MET A 1 -34.12 -25.95 18.08
CA MET A 1 -35.12 -26.49 17.15
C MET A 1 -34.37 -26.82 15.89
N THR A 2 -34.02 -28.10 15.72
CA THR A 2 -33.29 -28.61 14.55
C THR A 2 -34.12 -28.29 13.31
N ALA A 3 -33.51 -27.58 12.36
CA ALA A 3 -34.13 -27.45 11.05
C ALA A 3 -34.19 -28.87 10.49
N ILE A 4 -35.39 -29.40 10.29
CA ILE A 4 -35.57 -30.61 9.49
C ILE A 4 -35.08 -30.22 8.10
N GLU A 5 -33.99 -30.83 7.64
CA GLU A 5 -33.43 -30.51 6.35
C GLU A 5 -34.36 -31.03 5.26
N LEU A 6 -34.36 -30.38 4.09
CA LEU A 6 -35.19 -30.83 2.97
C LEU A 6 -34.92 -32.30 2.65
N ASP A 7 -33.68 -32.75 2.83
CA ASP A 7 -33.24 -34.12 2.65
C ASP A 7 -33.92 -35.07 3.65
N ASP A 8 -34.09 -34.67 4.92
CA ASP A 8 -34.81 -35.49 5.92
C ASP A 8 -36.30 -35.70 5.54
N LEU A 9 -36.94 -34.67 4.95
CA LEU A 9 -38.33 -34.78 4.49
C LEU A 9 -38.46 -35.66 3.24
N ILE A 10 -37.43 -35.67 2.39
CA ILE A 10 -37.34 -36.56 1.24
C ILE A 10 -37.14 -38.00 1.73
N ASP A 11 -36.25 -38.23 2.69
CA ASP A 11 -36.06 -39.55 3.28
C ASP A 11 -37.36 -40.06 3.93
N GLU A 12 -38.09 -39.20 4.63
CA GLU A 12 -39.36 -39.58 5.26
C GLU A 12 -40.47 -39.93 4.24
N ILE A 13 -40.51 -39.24 3.08
CA ILE A 13 -41.45 -39.59 2.00
C ILE A 13 -41.04 -40.89 1.31
N GLU A 14 -39.74 -41.12 1.12
CA GLU A 14 -39.21 -42.35 0.55
C GLU A 14 -39.53 -43.57 1.44
N ASP A 15 -39.34 -43.43 2.75
CA ASP A 15 -39.69 -44.46 3.73
C ASP A 15 -41.20 -44.75 3.75
N ALA A 16 -42.03 -43.70 3.74
CA ALA A 16 -43.49 -43.86 3.70
C ALA A 16 -43.97 -44.57 2.43
N LEU A 17 -43.29 -44.36 1.29
CA LEU A 17 -43.56 -45.06 0.04
C LEU A 17 -43.02 -46.51 0.07
N ALA A 18 -41.87 -46.75 0.70
CA ALA A 18 -41.28 -48.09 0.82
C ALA A 18 -42.12 -49.02 1.72
N GLU A 19 -42.71 -48.48 2.79
CA GLU A 19 -43.61 -49.20 3.71
C GLU A 19 -45.00 -49.49 3.10
N GLY A 20 -45.35 -48.82 2.00
CA GLY A 20 -46.63 -48.95 1.33
C GLY A 20 -46.93 -50.38 0.83
N ARG A 21 -48.20 -50.79 0.91
CA ARG A 21 -48.61 -52.13 0.48
C ARG A 21 -48.98 -52.16 -1.00
N ARG A 22 -48.28 -52.96 -1.81
CA ARG A 22 -48.66 -53.14 -3.22
C ARG A 22 -49.98 -53.89 -3.36
N VAL A 23 -50.85 -53.41 -4.24
CA VAL A 23 -52.16 -53.99 -4.50
C VAL A 23 -52.05 -55.04 -5.63
N PRO A 24 -52.38 -56.33 -5.39
CA PRO A 24 -52.22 -57.40 -6.39
C PRO A 24 -52.96 -57.11 -7.69
N PHE A 25 -52.38 -57.55 -8.81
CA PHE A 25 -52.92 -57.35 -10.18
C PHE A 25 -53.14 -55.88 -10.58
N SER A 26 -52.66 -54.92 -9.79
CA SER A 26 -52.64 -53.50 -10.12
C SER A 26 -51.23 -52.95 -9.91
N GLY A 27 -50.75 -52.06 -10.78
CA GLY A 27 -49.47 -51.39 -10.58
C GLY A 27 -49.48 -50.34 -9.46
N ARG A 28 -50.43 -50.41 -8.52
CA ARG A 28 -50.72 -49.37 -7.54
C ARG A 28 -50.17 -49.72 -6.15
N LEU A 29 -49.76 -48.69 -5.42
CA LEU A 29 -49.26 -48.75 -4.05
C LEU A 29 -50.32 -48.13 -3.13
N LEU A 30 -50.68 -48.85 -2.06
CA LEU A 30 -51.53 -48.34 -1.00
C LEU A 30 -50.64 -47.64 0.04
N VAL A 31 -50.89 -46.36 0.26
CA VAL A 31 -50.12 -45.50 1.18
C VAL A 31 -51.07 -44.76 2.13
N ASP A 32 -50.53 -44.32 3.26
CA ASP A 32 -51.23 -43.43 4.18
C ASP A 32 -51.26 -42.02 3.59
N GLU A 33 -52.45 -41.60 3.15
CA GLU A 33 -52.66 -40.28 2.55
C GLU A 33 -52.37 -39.15 3.54
N GLU A 34 -52.73 -39.29 4.82
CA GLU A 34 -52.55 -38.25 5.83
C GLU A 34 -51.06 -38.03 6.10
N ARG A 35 -50.29 -39.13 6.22
CA ARG A 35 -48.82 -39.07 6.38
C ARG A 35 -48.13 -38.42 5.18
N ILE A 36 -48.50 -38.79 3.95
CA ILE A 36 -47.89 -38.22 2.74
C ILE A 36 -48.21 -36.73 2.59
N LEU A 37 -49.45 -36.34 2.88
CA LEU A 37 -49.86 -34.93 2.81
C LEU A 37 -49.14 -34.06 3.84
N ASP A 38 -48.95 -34.55 5.08
CA ASP A 38 -48.17 -33.83 6.10
C ASP A 38 -46.70 -33.62 5.68
N ILE A 39 -46.07 -34.64 5.09
CA ILE A 39 -44.71 -34.52 4.55
C ILE A 39 -44.66 -33.46 3.44
N ILE A 40 -45.61 -33.49 2.50
CA ILE A 40 -45.69 -32.51 1.39
C ILE A 40 -45.91 -31.08 1.93
N ASP A 41 -46.77 -30.89 2.92
CA ASP A 41 -47.03 -29.57 3.50
C ASP A 41 -45.80 -29.01 4.22
N ARG A 42 -45.05 -29.86 4.94
CA ARG A 42 -43.76 -29.48 5.53
C ARG A 42 -42.73 -29.12 4.46
N MET A 43 -42.63 -29.91 3.37
CA MET A 43 -41.75 -29.58 2.23
C MET A 43 -42.12 -28.26 1.58
N ARG A 44 -43.42 -27.95 1.47
CA ARG A 44 -43.93 -26.71 0.89
C ARG A 44 -43.51 -25.46 1.68
N VAL A 45 -43.25 -25.62 2.98
CA VAL A 45 -42.71 -24.56 3.84
C VAL A 45 -41.17 -24.55 3.81
N ALA A 46 -40.53 -25.73 3.83
CA ALA A 46 -39.08 -25.85 3.90
C ALA A 46 -38.36 -25.39 2.62
N ILE A 47 -38.85 -25.79 1.43
CA ILE A 47 -38.19 -25.48 0.14
C ILE A 47 -38.03 -23.96 -0.09
N PRO A 48 -39.09 -23.12 0.07
CA PRO A 48 -38.94 -21.68 -0.11
C PRO A 48 -37.97 -21.04 0.89
N GLU A 49 -37.94 -21.52 2.13
CA GLU A 49 -37.01 -21.02 3.14
C GLU A 49 -35.57 -21.37 2.82
N GLU A 50 -35.31 -22.60 2.35
CA GLU A 50 -33.98 -23.02 1.93
C GLU A 50 -33.51 -22.23 0.69
N GLN A 51 -34.40 -22.00 -0.28
CA GLN A 51 -34.09 -21.12 -1.41
C GLN A 51 -33.78 -19.68 -0.98
N LYS A 52 -34.51 -19.12 0.00
CA LYS A 52 -34.20 -17.79 0.54
C LYS A 52 -32.86 -17.76 1.24
N ARG A 53 -32.51 -18.80 2.02
CA ARG A 53 -31.21 -18.92 2.68
C ARG A 53 -30.08 -18.98 1.66
N ALA A 54 -30.19 -19.85 0.66
CA ALA A 54 -29.21 -19.95 -0.42
C ALA A 54 -29.01 -18.60 -1.13
N ARG A 55 -30.11 -17.89 -1.46
CA ARG A 55 -30.03 -16.54 -2.07
C ARG A 55 -29.36 -15.52 -1.17
N ARG A 56 -29.62 -15.53 0.14
CA ARG A 56 -28.95 -14.63 1.10
C ARG A 56 -27.45 -14.91 1.16
N ILE A 57 -27.05 -16.18 1.23
CA ILE A 57 -25.64 -16.56 1.24
C ILE A 57 -24.93 -16.07 -0.03
N ILE A 58 -25.56 -16.24 -1.20
CA ILE A 58 -25.01 -15.74 -2.46
C ILE A 58 -24.87 -14.21 -2.43
N GLN A 59 -25.88 -13.48 -1.96
CA GLN A 59 -25.82 -12.01 -1.84
C GLN A 59 -24.73 -11.54 -0.86
N GLU A 60 -24.60 -12.22 0.28
CA GLU A 60 -23.56 -11.94 1.26
C GLU A 60 -22.17 -12.20 0.68
N GLN A 61 -22.01 -13.30 -0.07
CA GLN A 61 -20.77 -13.63 -0.77
C GLN A 61 -20.41 -12.58 -1.83
N GLU A 62 -21.37 -12.15 -2.65
CA GLU A 62 -21.18 -11.09 -3.63
C GLU A 62 -20.76 -9.77 -2.96
N GLY A 63 -21.39 -9.42 -1.83
CA GLY A 63 -21.02 -8.25 -1.03
C GLY A 63 -19.60 -8.33 -0.49
N LEU A 64 -19.21 -9.49 0.05
CA LEU A 64 -17.86 -9.73 0.58
C LEU A 64 -16.80 -9.66 -0.51
N ILE A 65 -17.08 -10.19 -1.70
CA ILE A 65 -16.18 -10.09 -2.86
C ILE A 65 -16.01 -8.62 -3.29
N ALA A 66 -17.11 -7.87 -3.37
CA ALA A 66 -17.06 -6.45 -3.72
C ALA A 66 -16.25 -5.63 -2.71
N GLU A 67 -16.43 -5.89 -1.41
CA GLU A 67 -15.64 -5.23 -0.35
C GLU A 67 -14.15 -5.59 -0.45
N ALA A 68 -13.83 -6.87 -0.67
CA ALA A 68 -12.45 -7.31 -0.83
C ALA A 68 -11.79 -6.65 -2.05
N GLN A 69 -12.49 -6.54 -3.19
CA GLN A 69 -12.01 -5.86 -4.39
C GLN A 69 -11.76 -4.36 -4.14
N ALA A 70 -12.70 -3.67 -3.47
CA ALA A 70 -12.53 -2.26 -3.12
C ALA A 70 -11.30 -2.04 -2.22
N ARG A 71 -11.09 -2.93 -1.25
CA ARG A 71 -9.93 -2.87 -0.35
C ARG A 71 -8.61 -3.11 -1.08
N VAL A 72 -8.57 -4.06 -2.01
CA VAL A 72 -7.39 -4.29 -2.85
C VAL A 72 -7.07 -3.05 -3.68
N GLN A 73 -8.07 -2.44 -4.31
CA GLN A 73 -7.89 -1.24 -5.11
C GLN A 73 -7.34 -0.08 -4.28
N GLN A 74 -7.89 0.15 -3.08
CA GLN A 74 -7.41 1.17 -2.15
C GLN A 74 -5.93 0.96 -1.77
N VAL A 75 -5.53 -0.28 -1.48
CA VAL A 75 -4.13 -0.60 -1.12
C VAL A 75 -3.20 -0.38 -2.31
N LEU A 76 -3.62 -0.70 -3.53
CA LEU A 76 -2.82 -0.47 -4.73
C LEU A 76 -2.63 1.04 -5.00
N GLU A 77 -3.68 1.84 -4.83
CA GLU A 77 -3.60 3.30 -4.95
C GLU A 77 -2.68 3.91 -3.90
N GLU A 78 -2.80 3.48 -2.64
CA GLU A 78 -1.93 3.93 -1.54
C GLU A 78 -0.46 3.57 -1.82
N ARG A 79 -0.20 2.35 -2.31
CA ARG A 79 1.16 1.94 -2.70
C ARG A 79 1.70 2.78 -3.86
N GLY A 80 0.91 3.03 -4.89
CA GLY A 80 1.30 3.88 -6.01
C GLY A 80 1.64 5.30 -5.55
N LEU A 81 0.86 5.85 -4.62
CA LEU A 81 1.14 7.15 -4.02
C LEU A 81 2.45 7.14 -3.21
N LEU A 82 2.68 6.12 -2.39
CA LEU A 82 3.92 5.97 -1.61
C LEU A 82 5.15 5.83 -2.51
N GLU A 83 5.06 5.07 -3.59
CA GLU A 83 6.14 4.95 -4.58
C GLU A 83 6.46 6.30 -5.23
N ALA A 84 5.43 7.06 -5.64
CA ALA A 84 5.60 8.39 -6.21
C ALA A 84 6.25 9.37 -5.23
N ILE A 85 5.81 9.38 -3.96
CA ILE A 85 6.42 10.21 -2.91
C ILE A 85 7.89 9.84 -2.68
N ASN A 86 8.21 8.55 -2.62
CA ASN A 86 9.59 8.10 -2.41
C ASN A 86 10.49 8.46 -3.58
N ALA A 87 10.00 8.34 -4.82
CA ALA A 87 10.73 8.75 -6.01
C ALA A 87 11.03 10.25 -6.00
N GLU A 88 10.02 11.09 -5.73
CA GLU A 88 10.21 12.54 -5.68
C GLU A 88 11.12 12.96 -4.50
N ARG A 89 11.01 12.31 -3.34
CA ARG A 89 11.94 12.51 -2.22
C ARG A 89 13.37 12.19 -2.62
N GLY A 90 13.60 11.09 -3.35
CA GLY A 90 14.92 10.74 -3.86
C GLY A 90 15.47 11.81 -4.80
N ARG A 91 14.64 12.30 -5.73
CA ARG A 91 15.00 13.37 -6.68
C ARG A 91 15.38 14.66 -5.95
N LEU A 92 14.58 15.08 -4.96
CA LEU A 92 14.84 16.28 -4.16
C LEU A 92 16.14 16.15 -3.34
N MET A 93 16.40 14.99 -2.74
CA MET A 93 17.64 14.76 -1.99
C MET A 93 18.87 14.84 -2.89
N GLN A 94 18.81 14.23 -4.07
CA GLN A 94 19.90 14.30 -5.04
C GLN A 94 20.15 15.73 -5.52
N GLN A 95 19.08 16.50 -5.78
CA GLN A 95 19.19 17.90 -6.15
C GLN A 95 19.81 18.73 -5.02
N ALA A 96 19.34 18.57 -3.78
CA ALA A 96 19.87 19.28 -2.62
C ALA A 96 21.35 18.98 -2.38
N GLU A 97 21.78 17.73 -2.59
CA GLU A 97 23.17 17.33 -2.45
C GLU A 97 24.05 17.95 -3.56
N GLN A 98 23.57 17.96 -4.81
CA GLN A 98 24.26 18.65 -5.90
C GLN A 98 24.39 20.16 -5.64
N GLU A 99 23.32 20.82 -5.21
CA GLU A 99 23.33 22.24 -4.85
C GLU A 99 24.30 22.51 -3.70
N ALA A 100 24.28 21.67 -2.64
CA ALA A 100 25.21 21.81 -1.51
C ALA A 100 26.67 21.66 -1.95
N THR A 101 26.98 20.71 -2.83
CA THR A 101 28.32 20.55 -3.40
C THR A 101 28.74 21.77 -4.22
N GLN A 102 27.85 22.30 -5.05
CA GLN A 102 28.13 23.51 -5.84
C GLN A 102 28.37 24.73 -4.95
N VAL A 103 27.55 24.93 -3.91
CA VAL A 103 27.72 26.02 -2.96
C VAL A 103 29.06 25.91 -2.22
N ARG A 104 29.43 24.71 -1.77
CA ARG A 104 30.74 24.49 -1.12
C ARG A 104 31.89 24.79 -2.06
N ALA A 105 31.85 24.27 -3.28
CA ALA A 105 32.89 24.54 -4.27
C ALA A 105 33.02 26.03 -4.57
N GLY A 106 31.90 26.74 -4.76
CA GLY A 106 31.90 28.19 -4.97
C GLY A 106 32.43 28.97 -3.77
N ALA A 107 32.14 28.54 -2.54
CA ALA A 107 32.66 29.16 -1.33
C ALA A 107 34.17 28.94 -1.18
N ASP A 108 34.67 27.74 -1.49
CA ASP A 108 36.09 27.41 -1.46
C ASP A 108 36.87 28.24 -2.51
N ASP A 109 36.32 28.36 -3.72
CA ASP A 109 36.91 29.17 -4.79
C ASP A 109 36.94 30.66 -4.42
N TYR A 110 35.85 31.18 -3.84
CA TYR A 110 35.80 32.55 -3.34
C TYR A 110 36.83 32.79 -2.23
N ALA A 111 36.93 31.88 -1.26
CA ALA A 111 37.90 31.99 -0.18
C ALA A 111 39.35 31.99 -0.71
N ARG A 112 39.65 31.13 -1.69
CA ARG A 112 40.96 31.11 -2.36
C ARG A 112 41.27 32.46 -3.00
N GLN A 113 40.34 33.01 -3.78
CA GLN A 113 40.54 34.29 -4.45
C GLN A 113 40.78 35.44 -3.47
N VAL A 114 40.06 35.46 -2.34
CA VAL A 114 40.28 36.45 -1.27
C VAL A 114 41.67 36.32 -0.64
N LEU A 115 42.13 35.09 -0.40
CA LEU A 115 43.45 34.83 0.16
C LEU A 115 44.58 35.20 -0.82
N GLU A 116 44.40 34.94 -2.12
CA GLU A 116 45.35 35.33 -3.17
C GLU A 116 45.48 36.86 -3.28
N ASP A 117 44.37 37.61 -3.27
CA ASP A 117 44.40 39.09 -3.26
C ASP A 117 45.08 39.64 -1.99
N LEU A 118 44.83 39.00 -0.84
CA LEU A 118 45.48 39.38 0.41
C LEU A 118 47.00 39.15 0.35
N ASP A 119 47.44 38.00 -0.17
CA ASP A 119 48.88 37.67 -0.32
C ASP A 119 49.60 38.67 -1.23
N GLU A 120 48.99 39.04 -2.36
CA GLU A 120 49.55 40.02 -3.28
C GLU A 120 49.73 41.39 -2.60
N ARG A 121 48.72 41.83 -1.83
CA ARG A 121 48.78 43.09 -1.06
C ARG A 121 49.86 43.07 0.00
N LEU A 122 49.95 41.97 0.77
CA LEU A 122 50.98 41.81 1.81
C LEU A 122 52.38 41.82 1.19
N THR A 123 52.57 41.18 0.04
CA THR A 123 53.85 41.17 -0.69
C THR A 123 54.27 42.59 -1.11
N LYS A 124 53.33 43.41 -1.60
CA LYS A 124 53.60 44.83 -1.94
C LYS A 124 53.96 45.65 -0.70
N LEU A 125 53.26 45.44 0.42
CA LEU A 125 53.54 46.12 1.68
C LEU A 125 54.93 45.74 2.23
N VAL A 126 55.25 44.45 2.29
CA VAL A 126 56.55 43.96 2.74
C VAL A 126 57.68 44.50 1.86
N THR A 127 57.50 44.50 0.54
CA THR A 127 58.47 45.09 -0.39
C THR A 127 58.67 46.58 -0.13
N SER A 128 57.59 47.32 0.11
CA SER A 128 57.66 48.76 0.42
C SER A 128 58.41 49.04 1.72
N VAL A 129 58.15 48.26 2.78
CA VAL A 129 58.86 48.36 4.05
C VAL A 129 60.34 48.04 3.89
N ARG A 130 60.68 46.97 3.16
CA ARG A 130 62.08 46.60 2.87
C ARG A 130 62.82 47.68 2.10
N ASN A 131 62.18 48.26 1.09
CA ASN A 131 62.74 49.36 0.32
C ASN A 131 63.02 50.57 1.23
N GLY A 132 62.05 50.94 2.10
CA GLY A 132 62.22 52.04 3.06
C GLY A 132 63.34 51.82 4.08
N LEU A 133 63.51 50.59 4.60
CA LEU A 133 64.62 50.23 5.47
C LEU A 133 65.97 50.29 4.76
N SER A 134 66.02 49.85 3.49
CA SER A 134 67.24 49.89 2.68
C SER A 134 67.72 51.31 2.43
N THR A 135 66.81 52.27 2.15
CA THR A 135 67.18 53.68 1.96
C THR A 135 67.75 54.30 3.23
N LEU A 136 67.11 54.07 4.39
CA LEU A 136 67.62 54.58 5.66
C LEU A 136 69.00 54.02 6.01
N GLY A 137 69.24 52.72 5.77
CA GLY A 137 70.55 52.11 5.98
C GLY A 137 71.65 52.63 5.02
N SER A 138 71.29 53.00 3.78
CA SER A 138 72.24 53.63 2.86
C SER A 138 72.56 55.08 3.22
N ASP A 139 71.62 55.82 3.81
CA ASP A 139 71.84 57.19 4.28
C ASP A 139 72.77 57.22 5.51
N GLU A 140 72.66 56.26 6.42
CA GLU A 140 73.60 56.10 7.55
C GLU A 140 75.03 55.77 7.10
N ALA A 141 75.19 54.97 6.03
CA ALA A 141 76.50 54.62 5.48
C ALA A 141 77.20 55.78 4.76
N GLN A 142 76.43 56.75 4.23
CA GLN A 142 76.97 57.96 3.59
C GLN A 142 77.30 59.06 4.60
N ALA A 143 76.68 59.08 5.79
CA ALA A 143 76.91 60.08 6.82
C ALA A 143 78.17 59.83 7.69
N HIS A 144 78.82 58.67 7.56
CA HIS A 144 79.97 58.25 8.37
C HIS A 144 81.32 58.20 7.60
N ASN A 145 81.38 58.76 6.39
CA ASN A 145 82.60 58.92 5.58
C ASN A 145 82.85 60.40 5.31
#